data_AF-A0A965AA32-F1
#
_entry.id   AF-A0A965AA32-F1
#
_cell.length_a   1.000
_cell.length_b   1.000
_cell.length_c   1.000
_cell.angle_alpha   90.00
_cell.angle_beta   90.00
_cell.angle_gamma   90.00
#
_symmetry.space_group_name_H-M   'P 1'
#
loop_
_entity.id
_entity.type
_entity.pdbx_description
1 polymer ?
#
loop_
_entity_poly.entity_id
_entity_poly.type
_entity_poly.pdbx_seq_one_letter_code
_entity_poly.pdbx_strand_id
1 'polypeptide(L)'
;MLLENGSYTIQGISVQEIAKEFGTPLYVYDASTIVSQIKTLRAAFAGTDLRIKYAAKALTNVNILRIMKQQGIGIDVVSVNEARLAMHAGFTSAEIMFTPSGVDFDE
;
A
#
# COMPACT_ATOMS: atom_id res chain seq x y z
N MET A 1 13.87 -8.11 2.15
CA MET A 1 14.64 -8.64 3.29
C MET A 1 15.78 -9.48 2.74
N LEU A 2 16.99 -9.26 3.20
CA LEU A 2 18.19 -9.98 2.76
C LEU A 2 18.86 -10.61 3.97
N LEU A 3 19.59 -11.72 3.78
CA LEU A 3 20.40 -12.33 4.83
C LEU A 3 21.85 -11.90 4.62
N GLU A 4 22.37 -11.10 5.55
CA GLU A 4 23.72 -10.52 5.50
C GLU A 4 24.45 -10.86 6.80
N ASN A 5 25.61 -11.52 6.69
CA ASN A 5 26.44 -11.90 7.84
C ASN A 5 25.68 -12.64 8.96
N GLY A 6 24.68 -13.46 8.60
CA GLY A 6 23.87 -14.21 9.56
C GLY A 6 22.72 -13.44 10.21
N SER A 7 22.48 -12.19 9.82
CA SER A 7 21.35 -11.37 10.26
C SER A 7 20.45 -11.00 9.09
N TYR A 8 19.13 -11.00 9.31
CA TYR A 8 18.21 -10.45 8.31
C TYR A 8 18.19 -8.93 8.36
N THR A 9 18.20 -8.29 7.19
CA THR A 9 18.16 -6.84 7.04
C THR A 9 17.00 -6.39 6.15
N ILE A 10 16.46 -5.20 6.43
CA ILE A 10 15.51 -4.49 5.58
C ILE A 10 16.12 -3.11 5.30
N GLN A 11 16.37 -2.79 4.02
CA GLN A 11 17.05 -1.55 3.62
C GLN A 11 18.40 -1.33 4.34
N GLY A 12 19.15 -2.42 4.62
CA GLY A 12 20.43 -2.37 5.33
C GLY A 12 20.33 -2.24 6.86
N ILE A 13 19.12 -2.20 7.44
CA ILE A 13 18.89 -2.13 8.88
C ILE A 13 18.60 -3.53 9.41
N SER A 14 19.26 -3.94 10.51
CA SER A 14 19.03 -5.25 11.12
C SER A 14 17.62 -5.34 11.69
N VAL A 15 16.93 -6.47 11.45
CA VAL A 15 15.60 -6.69 12.03
C VAL A 15 15.63 -6.85 13.56
N GLN A 16 16.75 -7.29 14.12
CA GLN A 16 16.98 -7.37 15.56
C GLN A 16 17.11 -5.98 16.18
N GLU A 17 17.77 -5.04 15.49
CA GLU A 17 17.83 -3.63 15.92
C GLU A 17 16.44 -3.00 15.91
N ILE A 18 15.69 -3.18 14.82
CA ILE A 18 14.31 -2.70 14.70
C ILE A 18 13.43 -3.29 15.82
N ALA A 19 13.50 -4.59 16.06
CA ALA A 19 12.73 -5.25 17.12
C ALA A 19 13.12 -4.77 18.53
N LYS A 20 14.40 -4.45 18.75
CA LYS A 20 14.89 -3.90 20.02
C LYS A 20 14.39 -2.47 20.25
N GLU A 21 14.34 -1.65 19.20
CA GLU A 21 13.90 -0.27 19.27
C GLU A 21 12.38 -0.14 19.46
N PHE A 22 11.59 -0.88 18.66
CA PHE A 22 10.13 -0.73 18.61
C PHE A 22 9.34 -1.81 19.37
N GLY A 23 10.02 -2.84 19.90
CA GLY A 23 9.38 -3.97 20.58
C GLY A 23 8.73 -4.98 19.63
N THR A 24 8.10 -6.02 20.19
CA THR A 24 7.40 -7.07 19.43
C THR A 24 6.05 -7.43 20.08
N PRO A 25 5.04 -7.87 19.29
CA PRO A 25 5.06 -8.11 17.84
C PRO A 25 5.09 -6.82 17.01
N LEU A 26 5.79 -6.85 15.87
CA LEU A 26 6.00 -5.69 15.01
C LEU A 26 5.83 -6.06 13.53
N TYR A 27 5.08 -5.22 12.80
CA TYR A 27 5.03 -5.24 11.34
C TYR A 27 5.98 -4.20 10.77
N VAL A 28 6.86 -4.62 9.86
CA VAL A 28 7.81 -3.75 9.17
C VAL A 28 7.53 -3.80 7.67
N TYR A 29 7.31 -2.63 7.07
CA TYR A 29 7.05 -2.48 5.64
C TYR A 29 8.22 -1.77 4.96
N ASP A 30 8.66 -2.31 3.83
CA ASP A 30 9.64 -1.67 2.97
C ASP A 30 8.94 -0.91 1.84
N ALA A 31 8.94 0.42 1.95
CA ALA A 31 8.34 1.31 0.96
C ALA A 31 8.98 1.16 -0.43
N SER A 32 10.28 0.84 -0.51
CA SER A 32 10.98 0.70 -1.79
C SER A 32 10.48 -0.51 -2.57
N THR A 33 10.18 -1.61 -1.86
CA THR A 33 9.54 -2.81 -2.41
C THR A 33 8.18 -2.45 -3.01
N ILE A 34 7.34 -1.69 -2.29
CA ILE A 34 6.01 -1.26 -2.79
C ILE A 34 6.14 -0.47 -4.09
N VAL A 35 7.03 0.53 -4.11
CA VAL A 35 7.28 1.36 -5.31
C VAL A 35 7.81 0.51 -6.47
N SER A 36 8.70 -0.44 -6.19
CA SER A 36 9.24 -1.36 -7.20
C SER A 36 8.14 -2.22 -7.83
N GLN A 37 7.22 -2.77 -7.01
CA GLN A 37 6.11 -3.58 -7.52
C GLN A 37 5.19 -2.78 -8.45
N ILE A 38 4.90 -1.52 -8.12
CA ILE A 38 4.11 -0.63 -8.99
C ILE A 38 4.84 -0.38 -10.32
N LYS A 39 6.16 -0.15 -10.29
CA LYS A 39 6.96 0.02 -11.51
C LYS A 39 6.95 -1.23 -12.39
N THR A 40 7.12 -2.40 -11.79
CA THR A 40 7.04 -3.69 -12.50
C THR A 40 5.69 -3.87 -13.18
N LEU A 41 4.58 -3.57 -12.49
CA LEU A 41 3.24 -3.62 -13.08
C LEU A 41 3.10 -2.63 -14.25
N ARG A 42 3.53 -1.38 -14.10
CA ARG A 42 3.47 -0.40 -15.19
C ARG A 42 4.28 -0.85 -16.41
N ALA A 43 5.48 -1.41 -16.18
CA ALA A 43 6.35 -1.89 -17.25
C ALA A 43 5.74 -3.08 -18.01
N ALA A 44 5.07 -4.01 -17.30
CA ALA A 44 4.43 -5.16 -17.92
C ALA A 44 3.29 -4.81 -18.90
N PHE A 45 2.68 -3.62 -18.74
CA PHE A 45 1.63 -3.10 -19.61
C PHE A 45 2.08 -1.87 -20.41
N ALA A 46 3.39 -1.73 -20.65
CA ALA A 46 3.92 -0.64 -21.45
C ALA A 46 3.21 -0.55 -22.82
N GLY A 47 2.80 0.66 -23.21
CA GLY A 47 2.03 0.91 -24.43
C GLY A 47 0.51 0.82 -24.29
N THR A 48 -0.01 0.45 -23.11
CA THR A 48 -1.44 0.48 -22.79
C THR A 48 -1.78 1.71 -21.94
N ASP A 49 -2.97 2.30 -22.13
CA ASP A 49 -3.54 3.27 -21.17
C ASP A 49 -3.96 2.53 -19.89
N LEU A 50 -2.98 2.20 -19.05
CA LEU A 50 -3.18 1.44 -17.83
C LEU A 50 -3.53 2.36 -16.65
N ARG A 51 -4.62 2.03 -15.95
CA ARG A 51 -4.95 2.57 -14.63
C ARG A 51 -4.82 1.48 -13.57
N ILE A 52 -3.82 1.61 -12.71
CA ILE A 52 -3.65 0.73 -11.55
C ILE A 52 -4.51 1.26 -10.41
N LYS A 53 -5.26 0.37 -9.74
CA LYS A 53 -5.98 0.67 -8.50
C LYS A 53 -5.56 -0.32 -7.43
N TYR A 54 -5.13 0.18 -6.28
CA TYR A 54 -4.77 -0.65 -5.12
C TYR A 54 -6.03 -1.09 -4.37
N ALA A 55 -6.19 -2.39 -4.12
CA ALA A 55 -7.31 -2.88 -3.31
C ALA A 55 -7.07 -2.61 -1.81
N ALA A 56 -7.80 -1.65 -1.23
CA ALA A 56 -7.60 -1.16 0.13
C ALA A 56 -7.71 -2.26 1.19
N LYS A 57 -8.61 -3.23 0.98
CA LYS A 57 -8.79 -4.42 1.83
C LYS A 57 -7.51 -5.23 2.09
N ALA A 58 -6.47 -5.08 1.27
CA ALA A 58 -5.19 -5.75 1.47
C ALA A 58 -4.38 -5.12 2.63
N LEU A 59 -4.36 -3.79 2.76
CA LEU A 59 -3.73 -3.06 3.85
C LEU A 59 -4.16 -1.59 3.84
N THR A 60 -4.90 -1.18 4.86
CA THR A 60 -5.45 0.17 4.99
C THR A 60 -4.57 1.13 5.80
N ASN A 61 -3.31 0.78 6.06
CA ASN A 61 -2.40 1.68 6.78
C ASN A 61 -2.24 3.01 6.02
N VAL A 62 -2.60 4.14 6.65
CA VAL A 62 -2.63 5.47 6.01
C VAL A 62 -1.30 5.87 5.39
N ASN A 63 -0.17 5.50 6.00
CA ASN A 63 1.14 5.84 5.45
C ASN A 63 1.45 5.00 4.20
N ILE A 64 1.02 3.75 4.15
CA ILE A 64 1.11 2.92 2.94
C ILE A 64 0.19 3.47 1.84
N LEU A 65 -1.04 3.86 2.18
CA LEU A 65 -1.96 4.48 1.23
C LEU A 65 -1.39 5.79 0.66
N ARG A 66 -0.73 6.61 1.48
CA ARG A 66 -0.01 7.82 1.01
C ARG A 66 1.11 7.48 0.02
N ILE A 67 1.87 6.42 0.26
CA ILE A 67 2.89 5.95 -0.70
C ILE A 67 2.24 5.57 -2.03
N MET A 68 1.13 4.81 -2.00
CA MET A 68 0.37 4.46 -3.22
C MET A 68 -0.08 5.72 -3.97
N LYS A 69 -0.68 6.69 -3.26
CA LYS A 69 -1.11 7.98 -3.82
C LYS A 69 0.05 8.74 -4.47
N GLN A 70 1.21 8.80 -3.81
CA GLN A 70 2.42 9.45 -4.34
C GLN A 70 2.94 8.79 -5.62
N GLN A 71 2.70 7.48 -5.81
CA GLN A 71 3.01 6.77 -7.06
C GLN A 71 1.96 6.97 -8.16
N GLY A 72 0.95 7.80 -7.94
CA GLY A 72 -0.07 8.16 -8.92
C GLY A 72 -0.92 6.97 -9.37
N ILE A 73 -1.16 6.01 -8.48
CA ILE A 73 -2.15 4.94 -8.70
C ILE A 73 -3.46 5.30 -7.99
N GLY A 74 -4.58 4.78 -8.47
CA GLY A 74 -5.87 4.91 -7.79
C GLY A 74 -6.03 3.89 -6.67
N ILE A 75 -7.21 3.85 -6.07
CA ILE A 75 -7.56 2.93 -5.00
C ILE A 75 -8.95 2.34 -5.23
N ASP A 76 -9.12 1.08 -4.87
CA ASP A 76 -10.35 0.33 -4.88
C ASP A 76 -10.76 0.02 -3.44
N VAL A 77 -11.95 0.42 -3.05
CA VAL A 77 -12.47 0.35 -1.68
C VAL A 77 -13.78 -0.39 -1.66
N VAL A 78 -14.05 -1.12 -0.57
CA VAL A 78 -15.24 -1.97 -0.41
C VAL A 78 -16.16 -1.53 0.72
N SER A 79 -15.82 -0.44 1.43
CA SER A 79 -16.71 0.21 2.41
C SER A 79 -16.53 1.73 2.41
N VAL A 80 -17.52 2.45 2.93
CA VAL A 80 -17.44 3.91 3.10
C VAL A 80 -16.29 4.31 4.03
N ASN A 81 -15.96 3.49 5.02
CA ASN A 81 -14.84 3.77 5.92
C ASN A 81 -13.48 3.65 5.22
N GLU A 82 -13.32 2.71 4.31
CA GLU A 82 -12.13 2.65 3.44
C GLU A 82 -12.06 3.86 2.50
N ALA A 83 -13.20 4.29 1.93
CA ALA A 83 -13.26 5.51 1.12
C ALA A 83 -12.84 6.75 1.92
N ARG A 84 -13.34 6.90 3.15
CA ARG A 84 -12.94 7.97 4.08
C ARG A 84 -11.46 7.93 4.39
N LEU A 85 -10.91 6.75 4.62
CA LEU A 85 -9.48 6.58 4.90
C LEU A 85 -8.61 6.89 3.69
N ALA A 86 -9.07 6.53 2.48
CA ALA A 86 -8.44 6.93 1.22
C ALA A 86 -8.43 8.45 1.06
N MET A 87 -9.55 9.13 1.30
CA MET A 87 -9.60 10.60 1.28
C MET A 87 -8.66 11.20 2.32
N HIS A 88 -8.59 10.62 3.53
CA HIS A 88 -7.64 11.04 4.57
C HIS A 88 -6.16 10.81 4.16
N ALA A 89 -5.88 9.80 3.34
CA ALA A 89 -4.56 9.57 2.75
C ALA A 89 -4.26 10.49 1.54
N GLY A 90 -5.22 11.33 1.11
CA GLY A 90 -5.05 12.33 0.06
C GLY A 90 -5.54 11.91 -1.33
N PHE A 91 -6.27 10.80 -1.45
CA PHE A 91 -6.95 10.46 -2.70
C PHE A 91 -8.15 11.37 -2.95
N THR A 92 -8.33 11.78 -4.20
CA THR A 92 -9.54 12.50 -4.65
C THR A 92 -10.64 11.49 -4.99
N SER A 93 -11.90 11.93 -5.03
CA SER A 93 -13.03 11.07 -5.40
C SER A 93 -12.86 10.40 -6.77
N ALA A 94 -12.25 11.10 -7.74
CA ALA A 94 -11.99 10.57 -9.07
C ALA A 94 -10.96 9.42 -9.10
N GLU A 95 -10.17 9.26 -8.04
CA GLU A 95 -9.16 8.21 -7.91
C GLU A 95 -9.64 7.01 -7.08
N ILE A 96 -10.81 7.14 -6.45
CA ILE A 96 -11.43 6.11 -5.61
C ILE A 96 -12.48 5.36 -6.43
N MET A 97 -12.38 4.04 -6.47
CA MET A 97 -13.40 3.14 -7.00
C MET A 97 -14.08 2.44 -5.85
N PHE A 98 -15.41 2.52 -5.79
CA PHE A 98 -16.19 1.84 -4.76
C PHE A 98 -16.77 0.55 -5.35
N THR A 99 -16.33 -0.61 -4.86
CA THR A 99 -16.78 -1.94 -5.32
C THR A 99 -17.29 -2.82 -4.17
N PRO A 100 -18.30 -2.35 -3.42
CA PRO A 100 -18.84 -3.10 -2.31
C PRO A 100 -19.60 -4.35 -2.79
N SER A 101 -19.77 -5.32 -1.90
CA SER A 101 -20.62 -6.49 -2.14
C SER A 101 -21.55 -6.70 -0.97
N GLY A 102 -22.86 -6.74 -1.23
CA GLY A 102 -23.88 -6.98 -0.20
C GLY A 102 -24.00 -5.87 0.85
N VAL A 103 -23.76 -4.62 0.46
CA VAL A 103 -23.91 -3.45 1.34
C VAL A 103 -25.28 -2.80 1.18
N ASP A 104 -25.67 -2.00 2.16
CA ASP A 104 -26.91 -1.22 2.12
C ASP A 104 -26.86 -0.17 0.99
N PHE A 105 -28.02 0.21 0.46
CA PHE A 105 -28.10 1.28 -0.55
C PHE A 105 -27.74 2.65 0.02
N ASP A 106 -27.80 2.82 1.34
CA ASP A 106 -27.45 4.06 2.03
C ASP A 106 -25.92 4.25 2.23
N GLU A 107 -25.08 3.24 1.92
CA GLU A 107 -23.62 3.39 1.85
C GLU A 107 -23.16 4.14 0.60
#